data_AF-A0A9D9IRZ7-F1
#
_entry.id   AF-A0A9D9IRZ7-F1
#
_cell.length_a   1.000
_cell.length_b   1.000
_cell.length_c   1.000
_cell.angle_alpha   90.00
_cell.angle_beta   90.00
_cell.angle_gamma   90.00
#
_symmetry.space_group_name_H-M   'P 1'
#
loop_
_entity.id
_entity.type
_entity.pdbx_description
1 polymer ?
#
loop_
_entity_poly.entity_id
_entity_poly.type
_entity_poly.pdbx_seq_one_letter_code
_entity_poly.pdbx_strand_id
1 'polypeptide(L)'
;MKKILIFAVCVLSGVAVFAQHRYDDRRAGFRGDRCEAICLHFAESCRLNDEEVAKFKEIYKDYYEELQTIREKYRMERRRDLSDEEVESQMKGKLERSKKIAELKEKYYDKFKTVLTPRQIARLYDDKDGFYRNGERHFKEYYRRGDVDCYDRDCYGGGHHRGCCNW
;
A
#
# COMPACT_ATOMS: atom_id res chain seq x y z
N MET A 1 50.50 -42.14 -0.89
CA MET A 1 50.11 -40.74 -1.19
C MET A 1 48.59 -40.67 -1.38
N LYS A 2 47.84 -40.58 -0.27
CA LYS A 2 46.37 -40.58 -0.22
C LYS A 2 45.86 -39.42 0.66
N LYS A 3 46.56 -38.26 0.64
CA LYS A 3 46.28 -37.11 1.51
C LYS A 3 46.24 -35.76 0.78
N ILE A 4 46.10 -35.75 -0.55
CA ILE A 4 46.03 -34.50 -1.35
C ILE A 4 44.67 -34.32 -2.04
N LEU A 5 43.74 -35.29 -1.90
CA LEU A 5 42.45 -35.27 -2.60
C LEU A 5 41.28 -34.74 -1.74
N ILE A 6 41.56 -33.87 -0.76
CA ILE A 6 40.51 -33.27 0.10
C ILE A 6 40.55 -31.73 0.09
N PHE A 7 41.47 -31.10 -0.66
CA PHE A 7 41.58 -29.63 -0.69
C PHE A 7 40.98 -28.95 -1.93
N ALA A 8 40.23 -29.68 -2.76
CA ALA A 8 39.64 -29.16 -4.01
C ALA A 8 38.11 -29.23 -4.08
N VAL A 9 37.42 -29.39 -2.94
CA VAL A 9 35.94 -29.48 -2.89
C VAL A 9 35.29 -28.32 -2.11
N CYS A 10 36.07 -27.47 -1.42
CA CYS A 10 35.52 -26.42 -0.56
C CYS A 10 35.53 -24.99 -1.14
N VAL A 11 35.74 -24.80 -2.46
CA VAL A 11 35.95 -23.44 -3.01
C VAL A 11 34.89 -23.00 -4.04
N LEU A 12 33.87 -23.81 -4.37
CA LEU A 12 32.84 -23.41 -5.34
C LEU A 12 31.43 -23.16 -4.77
N SER A 13 31.26 -23.19 -3.45
CA SER A 13 29.96 -22.96 -2.79
C SER A 13 29.82 -21.56 -2.18
N GLY A 14 30.65 -20.60 -2.60
CA GLY A 14 30.90 -19.38 -1.83
C GLY A 14 30.44 -18.04 -2.41
N VAL A 15 29.63 -17.91 -3.47
CA VAL A 15 29.06 -16.59 -3.84
C VAL A 15 27.70 -16.70 -4.58
N ALA A 16 26.71 -17.34 -3.96
CA ALA A 16 25.29 -17.16 -4.36
C ALA A 16 24.42 -16.61 -3.22
N VAL A 17 25.01 -16.16 -2.11
CA VAL A 17 24.29 -15.72 -0.91
C VAL A 17 23.87 -14.24 -0.97
N PHE A 18 24.30 -13.47 -1.97
CA PHE A 18 23.91 -12.06 -2.12
C PHE A 18 22.76 -11.80 -3.11
N ALA A 19 21.96 -12.82 -3.47
CA ALA A 19 20.86 -12.64 -4.42
C ALA A 19 19.44 -12.59 -3.80
N GLN A 20 19.25 -12.98 -2.53
CA GLN A 20 17.91 -13.11 -1.94
C GLN A 20 17.51 -11.97 -0.98
N HIS A 21 18.40 -11.00 -0.71
CA HIS A 21 18.12 -9.88 0.19
C HIS A 21 17.87 -8.54 -0.55
N ARG A 22 17.14 -8.57 -1.67
CA ARG A 22 16.74 -7.35 -2.41
C ARG A 22 15.32 -7.37 -3.00
N TYR A 23 14.42 -8.19 -2.44
CA TYR A 23 13.00 -8.11 -2.79
C TYR A 23 12.16 -7.28 -1.80
N ASP A 24 12.61 -7.11 -0.55
CA ASP A 24 11.84 -6.36 0.46
C ASP A 24 12.15 -4.86 0.47
N ASP A 25 13.35 -4.45 0.06
CA ASP A 25 13.79 -3.06 0.21
C ASP A 25 13.17 -2.10 -0.83
N ARG A 26 12.71 -2.62 -1.97
CA ARG A 26 12.07 -1.78 -3.02
C ARG A 26 10.69 -1.26 -2.62
N ARG A 27 10.01 -1.88 -1.65
CA ARG A 27 8.77 -1.35 -1.06
C ARG A 27 9.04 -0.38 0.09
N ALA A 28 10.21 -0.49 0.73
CA ALA A 28 10.61 0.35 1.85
C ALA A 28 11.12 1.75 1.43
N GLY A 29 11.55 1.93 0.17
CA GLY A 29 12.20 3.14 -0.36
C GLY A 29 11.32 4.18 -1.05
N PHE A 30 9.99 4.04 -1.00
CA PHE A 30 9.06 4.95 -1.70
C PHE A 30 7.87 5.27 -0.77
N ARG A 31 8.16 5.88 0.39
CA ARG A 31 7.17 6.24 1.41
C ARG A 31 7.24 7.76 1.56
N GLY A 32 6.18 8.49 1.29
CA GLY A 32 5.27 8.68 2.40
C GLY A 32 3.89 8.13 2.18
N ASP A 33 2.91 8.86 2.69
CA ASP A 33 1.70 8.22 3.14
C ASP A 33 0.77 7.90 1.96
N ARG A 34 0.69 6.61 1.60
CA ARG A 34 -0.25 6.11 0.59
C ARG A 34 -1.69 6.45 0.97
N CYS A 35 -2.00 6.49 2.27
CA CYS A 35 -3.29 6.95 2.76
C CYS A 35 -3.53 8.40 2.32
N GLU A 36 -2.56 9.28 2.56
CA GLU A 36 -2.66 10.69 2.22
C GLU A 36 -2.82 10.94 0.72
N ALA A 37 -2.04 10.27 -0.14
CA ALA A 37 -2.17 10.45 -1.58
C ALA A 37 -3.54 9.99 -2.11
N ILE A 38 -4.09 8.88 -1.57
CA ILE A 38 -5.44 8.44 -1.94
C ILE A 38 -6.48 9.43 -1.43
N CYS A 39 -6.29 9.93 -0.21
CA CYS A 39 -7.19 10.91 0.41
C CYS A 39 -7.26 12.20 -0.40
N LEU A 40 -6.10 12.77 -0.79
CA LEU A 40 -6.02 13.97 -1.60
C LEU A 40 -6.61 13.76 -3.00
N HIS A 41 -6.32 12.62 -3.63
CA HIS A 41 -6.90 12.29 -4.92
C HIS A 41 -8.43 12.22 -4.88
N PHE A 42 -8.96 11.55 -3.87
CA PHE A 42 -10.39 11.46 -3.67
C PHE A 42 -10.99 12.84 -3.38
N ALA A 43 -10.38 13.63 -2.49
CA ALA A 43 -10.79 14.99 -2.16
C ALA A 43 -10.86 15.90 -3.40
N GLU A 44 -9.84 15.90 -4.25
CA GLU A 44 -9.82 16.64 -5.51
C GLU A 44 -10.92 16.17 -6.46
N SER A 45 -11.11 14.85 -6.61
CA SER A 45 -12.19 14.29 -7.44
C SER A 45 -13.59 14.69 -6.96
N CYS A 46 -13.72 14.92 -5.64
CA CYS A 46 -14.94 15.35 -4.98
C CYS A 46 -15.06 16.86 -4.84
N ARG A 47 -14.02 17.63 -5.22
CA ARG A 47 -13.91 19.09 -5.08
C ARG A 47 -14.21 19.57 -3.66
N LEU A 48 -13.64 18.89 -2.68
CA LEU A 48 -13.73 19.29 -1.27
C LEU A 48 -12.93 20.57 -1.03
N ASN A 49 -13.39 21.41 -0.10
CA ASN A 49 -12.62 22.56 0.37
C ASN A 49 -11.61 22.18 1.47
N ASP A 50 -10.68 23.07 1.81
CA ASP A 50 -9.58 22.77 2.74
C ASP A 50 -10.05 22.27 4.12
N GLU A 51 -11.16 22.80 4.64
CA GLU A 51 -11.73 22.38 5.92
C GLU A 51 -12.30 20.95 5.83
N GLU A 52 -13.05 20.67 4.76
CA GLU A 52 -13.59 19.34 4.48
C GLU A 52 -12.47 18.31 4.26
N VAL A 53 -11.39 18.71 3.58
CA VAL A 53 -10.22 17.85 3.35
C VAL A 53 -9.54 17.50 4.67
N ALA A 54 -9.34 18.46 5.57
CA ALA A 54 -8.72 18.19 6.87
C ALA A 54 -9.54 17.18 7.69
N LYS A 55 -10.86 17.39 7.80
CA LYS A 55 -11.75 16.47 8.53
C LYS A 55 -11.85 15.10 7.84
N PHE A 56 -11.90 15.08 6.52
CA PHE A 56 -11.92 13.84 5.75
C PHE A 56 -10.63 13.03 5.93
N LYS A 57 -9.45 13.68 5.90
CA LYS A 57 -8.15 13.05 6.14
C LYS A 57 -8.10 12.31 7.46
N GLU A 58 -8.60 12.94 8.53
CA GLU A 58 -8.64 12.34 9.87
C GLU A 58 -9.46 11.05 9.89
N ILE A 59 -10.70 11.10 9.41
CA ILE A 59 -11.60 9.94 9.38
C ILE A 59 -11.06 8.85 8.45
N TYR A 60 -10.52 9.25 7.30
CA TYR A 60 -10.03 8.33 6.29
C TYR A 60 -8.78 7.57 6.73
N LYS A 61 -7.91 8.19 7.53
CA LYS A 61 -6.72 7.55 8.09
C LYS A 61 -7.09 6.32 8.93
N ASP A 62 -7.99 6.49 9.88
CA ASP A 62 -8.45 5.39 10.75
C ASP A 62 -9.10 4.26 9.92
N TYR A 63 -9.97 4.64 8.98
CA TYR A 63 -10.59 3.68 8.05
C TYR A 63 -9.54 2.92 7.23
N TYR A 64 -8.54 3.63 6.72
CA TYR A 64 -7.50 3.05 5.88
C TYR A 64 -6.64 2.05 6.66
N GLU A 65 -6.23 2.39 7.88
CA GLU A 65 -5.46 1.51 8.76
C GLU A 65 -6.22 0.21 9.05
N GLU A 66 -7.48 0.29 9.49
CA GLU A 66 -8.33 -0.90 9.72
C GLU A 66 -8.53 -1.73 8.45
N LEU A 67 -8.72 -1.07 7.30
CA LEU A 67 -8.83 -1.74 6.01
C LEU A 67 -7.54 -2.48 5.64
N GLN A 68 -6.36 -1.91 5.90
CA GLN A 68 -5.08 -2.59 5.67
C GLN A 68 -4.93 -3.80 6.59
N THR A 69 -5.30 -3.69 7.87
CA THR A 69 -5.29 -4.83 8.81
C THR A 69 -6.15 -5.98 8.32
N ILE A 70 -7.37 -5.70 7.83
CA ILE A 70 -8.25 -6.72 7.24
C ILE A 70 -7.61 -7.33 5.99
N ARG A 71 -7.03 -6.51 5.11
CA ARG A 71 -6.40 -6.98 3.87
C ARG A 71 -5.20 -7.88 4.12
N GLU A 72 -4.37 -7.55 5.11
CA GLU A 72 -3.19 -8.35 5.46
C GLU A 72 -3.61 -9.66 6.14
N LYS A 73 -4.59 -9.61 7.05
CA LYS A 73 -5.10 -10.81 7.75
C LYS A 73 -5.63 -11.87 6.78
N TYR A 74 -6.32 -11.45 5.72
CA TYR A 74 -6.88 -12.35 4.70
C TYR A 74 -6.08 -12.28 3.39
N ARG A 75 -4.77 -12.08 3.48
CA ARG A 75 -3.87 -12.08 2.33
C ARG A 75 -3.74 -13.50 1.78
N MET A 76 -3.96 -13.65 0.48
CA MET A 76 -3.86 -14.93 -0.20
C MET A 76 -2.49 -15.12 -0.83
N GLU A 77 -1.99 -16.36 -0.77
CA GLU A 77 -0.84 -16.76 -1.56
C GLU A 77 -1.18 -16.77 -3.05
N ARG A 78 -0.32 -16.11 -3.83
CA ARG A 78 -0.39 -16.12 -5.29
C ARG A 78 0.54 -17.21 -5.81
N ARG A 79 0.06 -18.46 -5.76
CA ARG A 79 0.73 -19.63 -6.34
C ARG A 79 -0.15 -20.20 -7.45
N ARG A 80 0.48 -20.77 -8.49
CA ARG A 80 -0.22 -21.29 -9.69
C ARG A 80 -0.79 -22.69 -9.46
N ASP A 81 -0.16 -23.47 -8.60
CA ASP A 81 -0.52 -24.85 -8.32
C ASP A 81 -0.96 -24.93 -6.85
N LEU A 82 -2.27 -24.93 -6.64
CA LEU A 82 -2.91 -25.11 -5.33
C LEU A 82 -3.73 -26.39 -5.38
N SER A 83 -3.77 -27.15 -4.27
CA SER A 83 -4.71 -28.26 -4.14
C SER A 83 -6.15 -27.75 -4.04
N ASP A 84 -7.13 -28.63 -4.26
CA ASP A 84 -8.55 -28.27 -4.13
C ASP A 84 -8.88 -27.78 -2.70
N GLU A 85 -8.25 -28.36 -1.67
CA GLU A 85 -8.40 -27.92 -0.28
C GLU A 85 -7.82 -26.52 -0.04
N GLU A 86 -6.66 -26.22 -0.63
CA GLU A 86 -6.05 -24.89 -0.56
C GLU A 86 -6.92 -23.85 -1.29
N VAL A 87 -7.49 -24.22 -2.45
CA VAL A 87 -8.46 -23.38 -3.18
C VAL A 87 -9.69 -23.12 -2.32
N GLU A 88 -10.28 -24.14 -1.69
CA GLU A 88 -11.44 -23.98 -0.81
C GLU A 88 -11.12 -23.07 0.38
N SER A 89 -9.95 -23.23 1.01
CA SER A 89 -9.48 -22.36 2.09
C SER A 89 -9.34 -20.91 1.64
N GLN A 90 -8.73 -20.66 0.48
CA GLN A 90 -8.65 -19.32 -0.10
C GLN A 90 -10.04 -18.74 -0.41
N MET A 91 -10.97 -19.55 -0.91
CA MET A 91 -12.35 -19.12 -1.17
C MET A 91 -13.07 -18.71 0.13
N LYS A 92 -12.97 -19.51 1.20
CA LYS A 92 -13.52 -19.15 2.52
C LYS A 92 -12.89 -17.86 3.05
N GLY A 93 -11.56 -17.70 2.89
CA GLY A 93 -10.85 -16.48 3.24
C GLY A 93 -11.34 -15.24 2.47
N LYS A 94 -11.65 -15.37 1.16
CA LYS A 94 -12.24 -14.28 0.34
C LYS A 94 -13.59 -13.86 0.88
N LEU A 95 -14.45 -14.83 1.18
CA LEU A 95 -15.79 -14.55 1.68
C LEU A 95 -15.74 -13.83 3.04
N GLU A 96 -14.91 -14.31 3.95
CA GLU A 96 -14.77 -13.69 5.27
C GLU A 96 -14.16 -12.29 5.18
N ARG A 97 -13.15 -12.09 4.33
CA ARG A 97 -12.61 -10.76 4.05
C ARG A 97 -13.69 -9.80 3.54
N SER A 98 -14.53 -10.25 2.60
CA SER A 98 -15.61 -9.42 2.06
C SER A 98 -16.62 -9.02 3.14
N LYS A 99 -16.98 -9.93 4.05
CA LYS A 99 -17.84 -9.61 5.20
C LYS A 99 -17.20 -8.55 6.10
N LYS A 100 -15.94 -8.73 6.47
CA LYS A 100 -15.21 -7.78 7.33
C LYS A 100 -15.07 -6.39 6.70
N ILE A 101 -14.86 -6.33 5.39
CA ILE A 101 -14.84 -5.04 4.67
C ILE A 101 -16.24 -4.40 4.64
N ALA A 102 -17.31 -5.18 4.49
CA ALA A 102 -18.67 -4.65 4.55
C ALA A 102 -18.99 -4.08 5.96
N GLU A 103 -18.66 -4.81 7.02
CA GLU A 103 -18.77 -4.34 8.42
C GLU A 103 -17.96 -3.05 8.64
N LEU A 104 -16.74 -2.96 8.10
CA LEU A 104 -15.92 -1.75 8.19
C LEU A 104 -16.57 -0.56 7.46
N LYS A 105 -17.10 -0.79 6.24
CA LYS A 105 -17.80 0.26 5.47
C LYS A 105 -19.02 0.75 6.23
N GLU A 106 -19.80 -0.14 6.85
CA GLU A 106 -20.94 0.23 7.69
C GLU A 106 -20.50 1.04 8.90
N LYS A 107 -19.46 0.59 9.63
CA LYS A 107 -18.89 1.29 10.80
C LYS A 107 -18.47 2.73 10.48
N TYR A 108 -17.92 2.98 9.30
CA TYR A 108 -17.41 4.30 8.92
C TYR A 108 -18.39 5.13 8.10
N TYR A 109 -19.54 4.59 7.70
CA TYR A 109 -20.52 5.30 6.88
C TYR A 109 -20.99 6.60 7.55
N ASP A 110 -21.44 6.50 8.81
CA ASP A 110 -21.94 7.67 9.55
C ASP A 110 -20.83 8.68 9.84
N LYS A 111 -19.59 8.22 10.06
CA LYS A 111 -18.44 9.11 10.21
C LYS A 111 -18.20 9.91 8.92
N PHE A 112 -18.14 9.23 7.77
CA PHE A 112 -17.94 9.91 6.49
C PHE A 112 -19.10 10.84 6.14
N LYS A 113 -20.33 10.51 6.54
CA LYS A 113 -21.53 11.33 6.30
C LYS A 113 -21.48 12.69 6.98
N THR A 114 -20.59 12.90 7.96
CA THR A 114 -20.37 14.21 8.59
C THR A 114 -19.65 15.21 7.66
N VAL A 115 -18.92 14.72 6.65
CA VAL A 115 -18.06 15.54 5.77
C VAL A 115 -18.31 15.30 4.28
N LEU A 116 -18.88 14.15 3.92
CA LEU A 116 -19.19 13.75 2.54
C LEU A 116 -20.68 13.57 2.34
N THR A 117 -21.16 13.92 1.15
CA THR A 117 -22.50 13.56 0.69
C THR A 117 -22.62 12.05 0.44
N PRO A 118 -23.83 11.45 0.53
CA PRO A 118 -24.03 10.03 0.21
C PRO A 118 -23.52 9.62 -1.17
N ARG A 119 -23.56 10.52 -2.16
CA ARG A 119 -23.04 10.28 -3.51
C ARG A 119 -21.51 10.23 -3.55
N GLN A 120 -20.82 11.06 -2.77
CA GLN A 120 -19.36 10.99 -2.62
C GLN A 120 -18.96 9.70 -1.88
N ILE A 121 -19.66 9.33 -0.81
CA ILE A 121 -19.40 8.07 -0.08
C ILE A 121 -19.59 6.85 -0.98
N ALA A 122 -20.65 6.84 -1.82
CA ALA A 122 -20.86 5.76 -2.78
C ALA A 122 -19.66 5.60 -3.74
N ARG A 123 -19.08 6.71 -4.22
CA ARG A 123 -17.85 6.71 -5.04
C ARG A 123 -16.63 6.24 -4.25
N LEU A 124 -16.49 6.65 -2.99
CA LEU A 124 -15.40 6.19 -2.12
C LEU A 124 -15.39 4.67 -1.96
N TYR A 125 -16.58 4.06 -1.93
CA TYR A 125 -16.76 2.61 -1.76
C TYR A 125 -16.80 1.83 -3.07
N ASP A 126 -16.85 2.49 -4.22
CA ASP A 126 -16.84 1.82 -5.51
C ASP A 126 -15.41 1.40 -5.89
N ASP A 127 -15.21 0.09 -6.01
CA ASP A 127 -13.92 -0.48 -6.42
C ASP A 127 -13.57 -0.14 -7.88
N LYS A 128 -14.54 0.24 -8.71
CA LYS A 128 -14.35 0.59 -10.14
C LYS A 128 -13.66 1.92 -10.32
N ASP A 129 -13.95 2.88 -9.44
CA ASP A 129 -13.31 4.21 -9.48
C ASP A 129 -11.82 4.11 -9.15
N GLY A 130 -11.36 2.98 -8.62
CA GLY A 130 -9.96 2.62 -8.61
C GLY A 130 -9.12 3.46 -7.65
N PHE A 131 -9.71 4.26 -6.76
CA PHE A 131 -8.99 5.07 -5.77
C PHE A 131 -8.00 4.21 -4.95
N TYR A 132 -8.37 2.99 -4.60
CA TYR A 132 -7.47 2.03 -3.94
C TYR A 132 -6.55 1.27 -4.91
N ARG A 133 -7.06 0.91 -6.09
CA ARG A 133 -6.38 0.01 -7.03
C ARG A 133 -5.30 0.72 -7.84
N ASN A 134 -5.52 2.00 -8.13
CA ASN A 134 -4.61 2.93 -8.80
C ASN A 134 -3.85 3.82 -7.81
N GLY A 135 -3.98 3.57 -6.51
CA GLY A 135 -3.31 4.34 -5.48
C GLY A 135 -1.81 4.51 -5.73
N GLU A 136 -1.12 3.51 -6.31
CA GLU A 136 0.31 3.65 -6.68
C GLU A 136 0.59 4.62 -7.83
N ARG A 137 -0.33 4.74 -8.80
CA ARG A 137 -0.19 5.70 -9.90
C ARG A 137 -0.40 7.12 -9.41
N HIS A 138 -1.47 7.34 -8.65
CA HIS A 138 -1.75 8.65 -8.05
C HIS A 138 -0.69 9.02 -7.01
N PHE A 139 -0.27 8.08 -6.17
CA PHE A 139 0.84 8.29 -5.23
C PHE A 139 2.09 8.87 -5.92
N LYS A 140 2.51 8.29 -7.04
CA LYS A 140 3.66 8.81 -7.81
C LYS A 140 3.40 10.21 -8.38
N GLU A 141 2.17 10.52 -8.75
CA GLU A 141 1.78 11.82 -9.28
C GLU A 141 1.76 12.92 -8.20
N TYR A 142 1.18 12.63 -7.04
CA TYR A 142 1.15 13.54 -5.89
C TYR A 142 2.55 13.88 -5.38
N TYR A 143 3.41 12.87 -5.23
CA TYR A 143 4.83 13.09 -4.94
C TYR A 143 5.52 13.90 -6.03
N ARG A 144 5.16 13.69 -7.31
CA ARG A 144 5.75 14.46 -8.40
C ARG A 144 5.42 15.95 -8.32
N ARG A 145 4.18 16.26 -7.92
CA ARG A 145 3.64 17.63 -7.82
C ARG A 145 4.07 18.36 -6.53
N GLY A 146 4.55 17.63 -5.52
CA GLY A 146 4.91 18.19 -4.21
C GLY A 146 3.73 18.36 -3.26
N ASP A 147 2.61 17.69 -3.55
CA ASP A 147 1.34 17.82 -2.82
C ASP A 147 1.29 16.94 -1.54
N VAL A 148 2.32 16.12 -1.30
CA VAL A 148 2.46 15.27 -0.11
C VAL A 148 3.83 15.53 0.50
N ASP A 149 3.85 15.89 1.78
CA ASP A 149 5.08 16.17 2.50
C ASP A 149 5.97 14.92 2.53
N CYS A 150 7.19 15.07 2.02
CA CYS A 150 8.26 14.10 2.21
C CYS A 150 8.80 14.24 3.65
N TYR A 151 8.05 13.73 4.64
CA TYR A 151 8.56 13.65 6.02
C TYR A 151 9.74 12.67 6.09
N ASP A 152 10.89 13.22 6.47
CA ASP A 152 12.08 12.58 7.05
C ASP A 152 12.57 11.30 6.36
N ARG A 153 13.27 11.49 5.26
CA ARG A 153 14.46 10.67 5.00
C ARG A 153 15.54 11.56 4.41
N ASP A 154 16.66 11.63 5.12
CA ASP A 154 17.90 12.22 4.64
C ASP A 154 18.04 11.98 3.14
N CYS A 155 18.28 13.07 2.40
CA CYS A 155 18.59 13.11 0.98
C CYS A 155 19.82 12.23 0.66
N TYR A 156 19.65 10.91 0.63
CA TYR A 156 20.64 9.96 0.15
C TYR A 156 20.01 9.15 -0.99
N GLY A 157 20.34 9.55 -2.22
CA GLY A 157 20.20 8.71 -3.39
C GLY A 157 19.24 9.22 -4.47
N GLY A 158 19.62 10.32 -5.13
CA GLY A 158 19.42 10.48 -6.57
C GLY A 158 18.01 10.87 -7.04
N GLY A 159 17.72 12.17 -7.00
CA GLY A 159 16.60 12.75 -7.74
C GLY A 159 16.04 13.99 -7.04
N HIS A 160 16.72 15.13 -7.18
CA HIS A 160 16.20 16.39 -6.65
C HIS A 160 14.92 16.80 -7.39
N HIS A 161 13.82 16.94 -6.66
CA HIS A 161 12.66 17.71 -7.09
C HIS A 161 13.08 19.19 -7.20
N ARG A 162 12.86 19.79 -8.38
CA ARG A 162 13.06 21.24 -8.53
C ARG A 162 12.05 21.96 -7.64
N GLY A 163 12.52 22.60 -6.58
CA GLY A 163 11.67 23.46 -5.72
C GLY A 163 11.95 23.38 -4.21
N CYS A 164 12.65 22.36 -3.71
CA CYS A 164 12.84 22.19 -2.26
C CYS A 164 14.01 22.98 -1.64
N CYS A 165 14.77 23.77 -2.40
CA CYS A 165 15.84 24.61 -1.87
C CYS A 165 15.79 26.00 -2.50
N ASN A 166 15.12 26.95 -1.86
CA ASN A 166 15.46 28.37 -1.97
C ASN A 166 16.04 28.79 -0.61
N TRP A 167 17.34 28.53 -0.41
CA TRP A 167 18.32 29.27 0.41
C TRP A 167 19.71 28.74 0.04
#